data_AF-A0A1F4FA42-F1
#
_entry.id   AF-A0A1F4FA42-F1
#
_cell.length_a   1.000
_cell.length_b   1.000
_cell.length_c   1.000
_cell.angle_alpha   90.00
_cell.angle_beta   90.00
_cell.angle_gamma   90.00
#
_symmetry.space_group_name_H-M   'P 1'
#
loop_
_entity.id
_entity.type
_entity.pdbx_description
1 polymer ?
#
loop_
_entity_poly.entity_id
_entity_poly.type
_entity_poly.pdbx_seq_one_letter_code
_entity_poly.pdbx_strand_id
1 'polypeptide(L)'
;MKAETRDAAHLWDMREFARQSHRLVRRIAFARLQKDAVRRLALERALELLGEAARRVSSAFQVAHPEIDWRAIVGQRNVIAHAYGEISHRRLYDAARDRVPGLVASLDRLLGKD
;
A
#
# COMPACT_ATOMS: atom_id res chain seq x y z
N MET A 1 15.16 -20.55 -10.27
CA MET A 1 13.73 -20.81 -10.57
C MET A 1 12.81 -20.82 -9.33
N LYS A 2 13.19 -20.20 -8.19
CA LYS A 2 12.37 -20.15 -6.95
C LYS A 2 11.59 -18.84 -6.75
N ALA A 3 11.70 -17.89 -7.69
CA ALA A 3 11.17 -16.53 -7.54
C ALA A 3 9.70 -16.39 -7.98
N GLU A 4 9.29 -17.08 -9.05
CA GLU A 4 7.92 -16.99 -9.59
C GLU A 4 6.85 -17.58 -8.63
N THR A 5 7.25 -18.47 -7.70
CA THR A 5 6.30 -19.13 -6.78
C THR A 5 5.89 -18.27 -5.59
N ARG A 6 6.53 -17.11 -5.35
CA ARG A 6 6.24 -16.24 -4.18
C ARG A 6 5.44 -14.98 -4.51
N ASP A 7 5.21 -14.68 -5.78
CA ASP A 7 4.46 -13.48 -6.18
C ASP A 7 3.06 -13.48 -5.58
N ALA A 8 2.36 -14.61 -5.59
CA ALA A 8 1.05 -14.76 -4.94
C ALA A 8 1.07 -14.40 -3.44
N ALA A 9 2.13 -14.76 -2.71
CA ALA A 9 2.27 -14.41 -1.30
C ALA A 9 2.49 -12.90 -1.13
N HIS A 10 3.32 -12.29 -1.97
CA HIS A 10 3.56 -10.85 -1.94
C HIS A 10 2.31 -10.04 -2.33
N LEU A 11 1.54 -10.50 -3.32
CA LEU A 11 0.25 -9.90 -3.69
C LEU A 11 -0.77 -10.02 -2.56
N TRP A 12 -0.79 -11.15 -1.85
CA TRP A 12 -1.65 -11.32 -0.68
C TRP A 12 -1.27 -10.35 0.44
N ASP A 13 0.03 -10.22 0.74
CA ASP A 13 0.55 -9.26 1.71
C ASP A 13 0.16 -7.82 1.33
N MET A 14 0.37 -7.45 0.05
CA MET A 14 -0.05 -6.15 -0.47
C MET A 14 -1.54 -5.93 -0.22
N ARG A 15 -2.40 -6.90 -0.53
CA ARG A 15 -3.85 -6.76 -0.36
C ARG A 15 -4.20 -6.51 1.11
N GLU A 16 -3.60 -7.25 2.02
CA GLU A 16 -3.90 -7.11 3.44
C GLU A 16 -3.44 -5.76 4.00
N PHE A 17 -2.24 -5.30 3.66
CA PHE A 17 -1.76 -3.99 4.09
C PHE A 17 -2.52 -2.83 3.43
N ALA A 18 -2.94 -2.97 2.17
CA ALA A 18 -3.84 -2.06 1.50
C ALA A 18 -5.21 -1.97 2.20
N ARG A 19 -5.83 -3.12 2.54
CA ARG A 19 -7.09 -3.15 3.29
C ARG A 19 -6.94 -2.54 4.69
N GLN A 20 -5.81 -2.75 5.36
CA GLN A 20 -5.53 -2.16 6.67
C GLN A 20 -5.41 -0.63 6.58
N SER A 21 -4.61 -0.11 5.65
CA SER A 21 -4.44 1.34 5.48
C SER A 21 -5.77 2.02 5.16
N HIS A 22 -6.58 1.45 4.27
CA HIS A 22 -7.91 1.97 3.95
C HIS A 22 -8.85 1.94 5.16
N ARG A 23 -8.88 0.84 5.94
CA ARG A 23 -9.71 0.72 7.15
C ARG A 23 -9.42 1.80 8.18
N LEU A 24 -8.16 2.23 8.31
CA LEU A 24 -7.76 3.27 9.26
C LEU A 24 -8.36 4.65 8.91
N VAL A 25 -8.63 4.92 7.63
CA VAL A 25 -9.03 6.26 7.15
C VAL A 25 -10.47 6.36 6.66
N ARG A 26 -11.10 5.25 6.22
CA ARG A 26 -12.37 5.24 5.48
C ARG A 26 -13.59 5.87 6.16
N ARG A 27 -13.56 6.06 7.48
CA ARG A 27 -14.69 6.58 8.28
C ARG A 27 -14.34 7.79 9.14
N ILE A 28 -13.19 8.41 8.89
CA ILE A 28 -12.76 9.58 9.64
C ILE A 28 -12.39 10.71 8.69
N ALA A 29 -12.64 11.95 9.10
CA ALA A 29 -12.08 13.12 8.42
C ALA A 29 -10.58 13.24 8.70
N PHE A 30 -9.84 13.89 7.79
CA PHE A 30 -8.41 14.14 7.96
C PHE A 30 -8.06 14.84 9.28
N ALA A 31 -8.89 15.78 9.74
CA ALA A 31 -8.70 16.47 11.03
C ALA A 31 -8.69 15.51 12.24
N ARG A 32 -9.39 14.37 12.16
CA ARG A 32 -9.33 13.34 13.22
C ARG A 32 -8.00 12.60 13.19
N LEU A 33 -7.50 12.26 12.00
CA LEU A 33 -6.18 11.63 11.85
C LEU A 33 -5.05 12.54 12.38
N GLN A 34 -5.14 13.85 12.12
CA GLN A 34 -4.17 14.84 12.62
C GLN A 34 -4.08 14.91 14.15
N LYS A 35 -5.12 14.47 14.88
CA LYS A 35 -5.14 14.44 16.35
C LYS A 35 -4.87 13.06 16.95
N ASP A 36 -4.66 12.05 16.12
CA ASP A 36 -4.54 10.64 16.52
C ASP A 36 -3.17 10.08 16.11
N ALA A 37 -2.17 10.23 16.99
CA ALA A 37 -0.80 9.82 16.70
C ALA A 37 -0.66 8.31 16.44
N VAL A 38 -1.38 7.49 17.20
CA VAL A 38 -1.38 6.03 17.03
C VAL A 38 -1.89 5.66 15.64
N ARG A 39 -2.99 6.27 15.20
CA ARG A 39 -3.54 5.99 13.87
C ARG A 39 -2.64 6.50 12.74
N ARG A 40 -1.93 7.62 12.93
CA ARG A 40 -0.92 8.09 11.95
C ARG A 40 0.21 7.09 11.78
N LEU A 41 0.81 6.67 12.89
CA LEU A 41 1.89 5.68 12.87
C LEU A 41 1.41 4.33 12.28
N ALA A 42 0.19 3.91 12.61
CA ALA A 42 -0.40 2.71 12.02
C ALA A 42 -0.61 2.84 10.51
N LEU A 43 -1.03 4.02 10.03
CA LEU A 43 -1.21 4.30 8.61
C LEU A 43 0.13 4.29 7.86
N GLU A 44 1.14 4.98 8.40
CA GLU A 44 2.51 4.98 7.86
C GLU A 44 3.04 3.56 7.75
N ARG A 45 2.94 2.76 8.83
CA ARG A 45 3.45 1.39 8.84
C ARG A 45 2.72 0.49 7.85
N ALA A 46 1.40 0.60 7.74
CA ALA A 46 0.63 -0.17 6.77
C ALA A 46 1.05 0.17 5.32
N LEU A 47 1.23 1.45 5.01
CA LEU A 47 1.66 1.89 3.67
C LEU A 47 3.13 1.52 3.36
N GLU A 48 4.00 1.54 4.37
CA GLU A 48 5.38 1.09 4.24
C GLU A 48 5.44 -0.41 3.91
N LEU A 49 4.69 -1.24 4.66
CA LEU A 49 4.62 -2.69 4.45
C LEU A 49 3.98 -3.05 3.10
N LEU A 50 2.96 -2.30 2.68
CA LEU A 50 2.39 -2.41 1.34
C LEU A 50 3.46 -2.20 0.27
N GLY A 51 4.25 -1.12 0.37
CA GLY A 51 5.30 -0.84 -0.62
C GLY A 51 6.47 -1.82 -0.57
N GLU A 52 6.82 -2.34 0.61
CA GLU A 52 7.83 -3.39 0.75
C GLU A 52 7.37 -4.71 0.12
N ALA A 53 6.10 -5.08 0.28
CA ALA A 53 5.52 -6.24 -0.39
C ALA A 53 5.52 -6.05 -1.92
N ALA A 54 5.11 -4.88 -2.41
CA ALA A 54 5.15 -4.54 -3.84
C ALA A 54 6.56 -4.65 -4.42
N ARG A 55 7.59 -4.18 -3.69
CA ARG A 55 8.99 -4.27 -4.11
C ARG A 55 9.49 -5.72 -4.27
N ARG A 56 8.86 -6.67 -3.58
CA ARG A 56 9.25 -8.10 -3.60
C ARG A 56 8.55 -8.89 -4.69
N VAL A 57 7.47 -8.38 -5.27
CA VAL A 57 6.86 -8.96 -6.47
C VAL A 57 7.88 -8.95 -7.60
N SER A 58 8.01 -10.05 -8.33
CA SER A 58 9.01 -10.22 -9.38
C SER A 58 8.84 -9.16 -10.48
N SER A 59 9.96 -8.76 -11.10
CA SER A 59 9.93 -7.78 -12.20
C SER A 59 9.11 -8.27 -13.39
N ALA A 60 9.15 -9.57 -13.69
CA ALA A 60 8.35 -10.18 -14.75
C ALA A 60 6.85 -10.00 -14.47
N PHE A 61 6.41 -10.24 -13.24
CA PHE A 61 5.01 -10.03 -12.85
C PHE A 61 4.63 -8.55 -12.89
N GLN A 62 5.48 -7.65 -12.38
CA GLN A 62 5.21 -6.21 -12.44
C GLN A 62 5.06 -5.70 -13.88
N VAL A 63 5.90 -6.18 -14.80
CA VAL A 63 5.83 -5.83 -16.23
C VAL A 63 4.57 -6.41 -16.89
N ALA A 64 4.16 -7.61 -16.50
CA ALA A 64 2.93 -8.23 -17.01
C ALA A 64 1.65 -7.54 -16.50
N HIS A 65 1.72 -6.80 -15.40
CA HIS A 65 0.57 -6.16 -14.75
C HIS A 65 0.72 -4.64 -14.61
N PRO A 66 0.78 -3.88 -15.73
CA PRO A 66 0.97 -2.43 -15.71
C PRO A 66 -0.25 -1.64 -15.19
N GLU A 67 -1.39 -2.29 -14.99
CA GLU A 67 -2.57 -1.69 -14.35
C GLU A 67 -2.34 -1.30 -12.89
N ILE A 68 -1.30 -1.85 -12.25
CA ILE A 68 -0.83 -1.43 -10.93
C ILE A 68 0.37 -0.49 -11.11
N ASP A 69 0.31 0.70 -10.52
CA ASP A 69 1.44 1.63 -10.49
C ASP A 69 2.49 1.19 -9.46
N TRP A 70 3.25 0.16 -9.79
CA TRP A 70 4.30 -0.43 -8.95
C TRP A 70 5.32 0.60 -8.49
N ARG A 71 5.72 1.50 -9.40
CA ARG A 71 6.72 2.52 -9.12
C ARG A 71 6.23 3.53 -8.08
N ALA A 72 4.97 3.98 -8.17
CA ALA A 72 4.42 4.87 -7.16
C ALA A 72 4.30 4.18 -5.79
N ILE A 73 3.86 2.91 -5.76
CA ILE A 73 3.70 2.15 -4.52
C ILE A 73 5.06 1.94 -3.82
N VAL A 74 6.09 1.51 -4.55
CA VAL A 74 7.45 1.33 -4.02
C VAL A 74 8.07 2.70 -3.65
N GLY A 75 7.84 3.73 -4.46
CA GLY A 75 8.29 5.09 -4.19
C GLY A 75 7.73 5.66 -2.90
N GLN A 76 6.45 5.40 -2.59
CA GLN A 76 5.81 5.82 -1.35
C GLN A 76 6.49 5.20 -0.12
N ARG A 77 6.90 3.92 -0.18
CA ARG A 77 7.68 3.28 0.89
C ARG A 77 9.01 3.99 1.12
N ASN A 78 9.71 4.38 0.05
CA ASN A 78 10.97 5.09 0.19
C ASN A 78 10.79 6.47 0.86
N VAL A 79 9.71 7.18 0.52
CA VAL A 79 9.38 8.44 1.21
C VAL A 79 9.14 8.20 2.69
N ILE A 80 8.38 7.17 3.08
CA ILE A 80 8.10 6.89 4.50
C ILE A 80 9.39 6.47 5.24
N ALA A 81 10.22 5.61 4.64
CA ALA A 81 11.42 5.07 5.28
C ALA A 81 12.57 6.10 5.42
N HIS A 82 12.62 7.12 4.55
CA HIS A 82 13.71 8.10 4.52
C HIS A 82 13.30 9.53 4.91
N ALA A 83 12.02 9.82 5.11
CA ALA A 83 11.58 11.14 5.57
C ALA A 83 11.88 11.32 7.06
N TYR A 84 13.12 11.67 7.38
CA TYR A 84 13.60 12.12 8.70
C TYR A 84 12.97 13.46 9.17
N GLY A 85 11.70 13.76 8.86
CA GLY A 85 11.05 14.96 9.42
C GLY A 85 9.70 15.40 8.84
N GLU A 86 9.42 15.23 7.54
CA GLU A 86 8.18 15.76 6.94
C GLU A 86 7.43 14.76 6.05
N ILE A 87 6.85 13.74 6.69
CA ILE A 87 5.82 12.93 6.05
C ILE A 87 4.55 13.77 5.93
N SER A 88 4.12 14.02 4.70
CA SER A 88 2.80 14.61 4.44
C SER A 88 1.70 13.58 4.71
N HIS A 89 1.20 13.58 5.95
CA HIS A 89 0.08 12.74 6.38
C HIS A 89 -1.19 13.00 5.55
N ARG A 90 -1.34 14.21 4.99
CA ARG A 90 -2.42 14.52 4.06
C ARG A 90 -2.32 13.64 2.81
N ARG A 91 -1.13 13.55 2.19
CA ARG A 91 -0.90 12.69 1.02
C ARG A 91 -1.13 11.21 1.33
N LEU A 92 -0.68 10.74 2.50
CA LEU A 92 -0.92 9.36 2.94
C LEU A 92 -2.41 9.07 3.14
N TYR A 93 -3.14 9.99 3.80
CA TYR A 93 -4.57 9.88 4.01
C TYR A 93 -5.34 9.83 2.70
N ASP A 94 -5.08 10.75 1.77
CA ASP A 94 -5.74 10.79 0.46
C ASP A 94 -5.41 9.52 -0.35
N ALA A 95 -4.15 9.06 -0.33
CA ALA A 95 -3.78 7.81 -0.99
C ALA A 95 -4.55 6.60 -0.43
N ALA A 96 -4.58 6.45 0.90
CA ALA A 96 -5.27 5.35 1.56
C ALA A 96 -6.79 5.40 1.43
N ARG A 97 -7.37 6.61 1.31
CA ARG A 97 -8.80 6.80 1.16
C ARG A 97 -9.26 6.59 -0.27
N ASP A 98 -8.58 7.21 -1.23
CA ASP A 98 -9.12 7.42 -2.58
C ASP A 98 -8.49 6.50 -3.64
N ARG A 99 -7.23 6.09 -3.45
CA ARG A 99 -6.49 5.27 -4.44
C ARG A 99 -6.40 3.80 -4.05
N VAL A 100 -6.15 3.54 -2.77
CA VAL A 100 -5.99 2.18 -2.23
C VAL A 100 -7.21 1.27 -2.48
N PRO A 101 -8.48 1.73 -2.46
CA PRO A 101 -9.61 0.86 -2.82
C PRO A 101 -9.50 0.26 -4.23
N GLY A 102 -9.05 1.05 -5.21
CA GLY A 102 -8.81 0.57 -6.57
C GLY A 102 -7.69 -0.46 -6.63
N LEU A 103 -6.60 -0.24 -5.87
CA LEU A 103 -5.52 -1.21 -5.74
C LEU A 103 -5.99 -2.53 -5.12
N VAL A 104 -6.82 -2.49 -4.06
CA VAL A 104 -7.40 -3.69 -3.44
C VAL A 104 -8.19 -4.48 -4.47
N ALA A 105 -9.04 -3.82 -5.26
CA ALA A 105 -9.83 -4.49 -6.31
C ALA A 105 -8.95 -5.15 -7.38
N SER A 106 -7.85 -4.49 -7.80
CA SER A 106 -6.88 -5.10 -8.72
C SER A 106 -6.20 -6.33 -8.11
N LEU A 107 -5.76 -6.24 -6.86
CA LEU A 107 -5.11 -7.36 -6.16
C LEU A 107 -6.06 -8.54 -5.93
N ASP A 108 -7.33 -8.27 -5.63
CA ASP A 108 -8.35 -9.31 -5.48
C ASP A 108 -8.55 -10.09 -6.80
N ARG A 109 -8.67 -9.38 -7.94
CA ARG A 109 -8.72 -10.03 -9.27
C ARG A 109 -7.49 -10.89 -9.55
N LEU A 110 -6.28 -10.39 -9.28
CA LEU A 110 -5.04 -11.13 -9.51
C LEU A 110 -4.88 -12.35 -8.59
N LEU A 111 -5.52 -12.33 -7.42
CA LEU A 111 -5.55 -13.45 -6.48
C LEU A 111 -6.73 -14.40 -6.71
N GLY A 112 -7.57 -14.17 -7.73
CA GLY A 112 -8.75 -14.98 -8.02
C GLY A 112 -9.84 -14.88 -6.96
N LYS A 113 -10.01 -13.71 -6.34
CA LYS A 113 -11.09 -13.43 -5.38
C LYS A 113 -12.05 -12.39 -5.98
N ASP A 114 -13.29 -12.82 -6.20
CA ASP A 114 -14.41 -11.94 -6.57
C ASP A 114 -15.09 -11.33 -5.32
#